data_AF-A0A0K1R9F8-F1
#
_entry.id   AF-A0A0K1R9F8-F1
#
_cell.length_a   1.000
_cell.length_b   1.000
_cell.length_c   1.000
_cell.angle_alpha   90.00
_cell.angle_beta   90.00
_cell.angle_gamma   90.00
#
_symmetry.space_group_name_H-M   'P 1'
#
loop_
_entity.id
_entity.type
_entity.pdbx_description
1 polymer ?
#
loop_
_entity_poly.entity_id
_entity_poly.type
_entity_poly.pdbx_seq_one_letter_code
_entity_poly.pdbx_strand_id
1 'polypeptide(L)'
;MSVVEIISSREVPLGGPRAMTVHRTIPHRQRPMIGAWCFVDHFGPDDVARTGGMDVAPFEEEILMWWNFVARDFSEIKQARTQWQAQAGGDGERFGQVDGYVGHGGPGKNPDGMSWLPAPELPNATLKPRRNPGPIARAAI
;
A
#
# COMPACT_ATOMS: atom_id res chain seq x y z
N MET A 1 -27.86 -7.74 6.92
CA MET A 1 -27.12 -8.74 6.14
C MET A 1 -25.99 -8.01 5.44
N SER A 2 -24.73 -8.29 5.76
CA SER A 2 -23.61 -7.72 4.98
C SER A 2 -23.59 -8.39 3.61
N VAL A 3 -23.54 -7.59 2.56
CA VAL A 3 -23.44 -8.08 1.19
C VAL A 3 -21.97 -8.40 0.94
N VAL A 4 -21.67 -9.67 0.66
CA VAL A 4 -20.34 -10.08 0.22
C VAL A 4 -20.20 -9.71 -1.26
N GLU A 5 -19.19 -8.92 -1.59
CA GLU A 5 -18.83 -8.58 -2.97
C GLU A 5 -17.59 -9.38 -3.39
N ILE A 6 -17.67 -10.05 -4.56
CA ILE A 6 -16.53 -10.74 -5.16
C ILE A 6 -16.03 -9.90 -6.33
N ILE A 7 -14.77 -9.48 -6.28
CA ILE A 7 -14.10 -8.73 -7.36
C ILE A 7 -12.98 -9.60 -7.92
N SER A 8 -13.02 -9.85 -9.23
CA SER A 8 -11.94 -10.53 -9.94
C SER A 8 -10.79 -9.56 -10.25
N SER A 9 -9.56 -10.00 -10.05
CA SER A 9 -8.38 -9.25 -10.50
C SER A 9 -8.31 -9.14 -12.03
N ARG A 10 -7.63 -8.12 -12.53
CA ARG A 10 -7.26 -7.99 -13.95
C ARG A 10 -5.76 -8.11 -14.14
N GLU A 11 -5.34 -8.59 -15.31
CA GLU A 11 -3.92 -8.61 -15.68
C GLU A 11 -3.43 -7.20 -16.04
N VAL A 12 -2.28 -6.82 -15.49
CA VAL A 12 -1.63 -5.53 -15.72
C VAL A 12 -0.14 -5.75 -16.00
N PRO A 13 0.40 -5.25 -17.13
CA PRO A 13 1.84 -5.25 -17.35
C PRO A 13 2.54 -4.20 -16.46
N LEU A 14 3.61 -4.59 -15.80
CA LEU A 14 4.43 -3.77 -14.91
C LEU A 14 5.89 -3.80 -15.37
N GLY A 15 6.49 -2.64 -15.69
CA GLY A 15 7.93 -2.57 -16.02
C GLY A 15 8.31 -2.31 -17.49
N GLY A 16 7.44 -1.68 -18.29
CA GLY A 16 7.82 -1.18 -19.63
C GLY A 16 8.18 -2.31 -20.64
N PRO A 17 9.25 -2.18 -21.45
CA PRO A 17 9.58 -3.13 -22.52
C PRO A 17 9.83 -4.59 -22.09
N ARG A 18 10.08 -4.86 -20.80
CA ARG A 18 10.18 -6.21 -20.22
C ARG A 18 9.11 -6.46 -19.16
N ALA A 19 7.93 -5.89 -19.37
CA ALA A 19 6.89 -5.92 -18.36
C ALA A 19 6.55 -7.34 -17.91
N MET A 20 6.52 -7.54 -16.59
CA MET A 20 5.90 -8.71 -15.98
C MET A 20 4.41 -8.48 -15.82
N THR A 21 3.62 -9.54 -15.89
CA THR A 21 2.19 -9.47 -15.64
C THR A 21 1.90 -9.64 -14.16
N VAL A 22 1.09 -8.74 -13.62
CA VAL A 22 0.54 -8.84 -12.25
C VAL A 22 -0.98 -8.92 -12.29
N HIS A 23 -1.58 -9.53 -11.28
CA HIS A 23 -3.01 -9.57 -11.09
C HIS A 23 -3.44 -8.44 -10.15
N ARG A 24 -3.92 -7.33 -10.72
CA ARG A 24 -4.36 -6.14 -9.96
C ARG A 24 -5.81 -6.29 -9.51
N THR A 25 -6.04 -6.21 -8.20
CA THR A 25 -7.39 -6.28 -7.61
C THR A 25 -7.96 -4.91 -7.33
N ILE A 26 -7.16 -4.01 -6.71
CA ILE A 26 -7.54 -2.59 -6.55
C ILE A 26 -6.42 -1.68 -7.08
N PRO A 27 -6.75 -0.52 -7.69
CA PRO A 27 -8.09 0.04 -7.86
C PRO A 27 -8.94 -0.70 -8.91
N HIS A 28 -10.23 -0.90 -8.59
CA HIS A 28 -11.26 -1.41 -9.49
C HIS A 28 -12.41 -0.39 -9.61
N ARG A 29 -13.14 -0.39 -10.73
CA ARG A 29 -14.25 0.57 -10.96
C ARG A 29 -15.34 0.47 -9.88
N GLN A 30 -15.60 -0.73 -9.37
CA GLN A 30 -16.59 -0.99 -8.31
C GLN A 30 -16.02 -0.72 -6.90
N ARG A 31 -14.70 -0.82 -6.74
CA ARG A 31 -14.02 -0.64 -5.45
C ARG A 31 -12.65 0.01 -5.65
N PRO A 32 -12.57 1.35 -5.55
CA PRO A 32 -11.31 2.06 -5.74
C PRO A 32 -10.37 1.88 -4.54
N MET A 33 -10.92 1.72 -3.33
CA MET A 33 -10.17 1.58 -2.07
C MET A 33 -10.88 0.63 -1.10
N ILE A 34 -10.14 0.09 -0.14
CA ILE A 34 -10.65 -0.63 1.03
C ILE A 34 -9.97 0.00 2.25
N GLY A 35 -10.69 0.78 3.06
CA GLY A 35 -10.02 1.58 4.08
C GLY A 35 -8.93 2.48 3.44
N ALA A 36 -7.75 2.53 4.07
CA ALA A 36 -6.58 3.23 3.52
C ALA A 36 -5.87 2.51 2.35
N TRP A 37 -6.28 1.29 1.99
CA TRP A 37 -5.66 0.52 0.91
C TRP A 37 -6.20 0.96 -0.45
N CYS A 38 -5.37 1.60 -1.28
CA CYS A 38 -5.73 2.06 -2.62
C CYS A 38 -5.09 1.25 -3.75
N PHE A 39 -4.29 0.23 -3.43
CA PHE A 39 -3.53 -0.56 -4.40
C PHE A 39 -3.26 -1.97 -3.88
N VAL A 40 -3.56 -3.00 -4.68
CA VAL A 40 -3.23 -4.41 -4.40
C VAL A 40 -2.93 -5.13 -5.70
N ASP A 41 -1.67 -5.56 -5.84
CA ASP A 41 -1.20 -6.44 -6.90
C ASP A 41 -0.79 -7.79 -6.30
N HIS A 42 -1.25 -8.87 -6.95
CA HIS A 42 -0.73 -10.21 -6.72
C HIS A 42 0.28 -10.54 -7.83
N PHE A 43 1.50 -10.89 -7.40
CA PHE A 43 2.60 -11.28 -8.28
C PHE A 43 2.67 -12.80 -8.36
N GLY A 44 2.65 -13.33 -9.59
CA GLY A 44 2.79 -14.76 -9.85
C GLY A 44 1.52 -15.59 -9.65
N PRO A 45 1.65 -16.92 -9.53
CA PRO A 45 2.92 -17.64 -9.36
C PRO A 45 3.82 -17.57 -10.60
N ASP A 46 5.08 -17.15 -10.41
CA ASP A 46 6.10 -17.09 -11.46
C ASP A 46 7.32 -17.94 -11.08
N ASP A 47 7.85 -18.69 -12.05
CA ASP A 47 9.15 -19.34 -11.91
C ASP A 47 10.26 -18.29 -12.08
N VAL A 48 10.67 -17.69 -10.96
CA VAL A 48 11.69 -16.64 -10.93
C VAL A 48 13.05 -17.08 -11.45
N ALA A 49 13.36 -18.39 -11.42
CA ALA A 49 14.61 -18.91 -12.00
C ALA A 49 14.61 -18.78 -13.53
N ARG A 50 13.42 -18.85 -14.15
CA ARG A 50 13.23 -18.70 -15.59
C ARG A 50 12.96 -17.24 -15.99
N THR A 51 12.20 -16.49 -15.20
CA THR A 51 11.79 -15.12 -15.55
C THR A 51 12.79 -14.04 -15.13
N GLY A 52 13.72 -14.37 -14.22
CA GLY A 52 14.66 -13.41 -13.64
C GLY A 52 14.06 -12.56 -12.51
N GLY A 53 12.78 -12.76 -12.17
CA GLY A 53 12.09 -12.05 -11.11
C GLY A 53 11.68 -10.62 -11.50
N MET A 54 11.45 -9.78 -10.49
CA MET A 54 10.95 -8.41 -10.67
C MET A 54 12.06 -7.45 -11.09
N ASP A 55 11.98 -6.98 -12.33
CA ASP A 55 12.83 -5.93 -12.90
C ASP A 55 11.95 -4.74 -13.32
N VAL A 56 11.73 -3.82 -12.37
CA VAL A 56 10.92 -2.60 -12.57
C VAL A 56 11.85 -1.40 -12.47
N ALA A 57 11.75 -0.49 -13.44
CA ALA A 57 12.53 0.73 -13.44
C ALA A 57 12.33 1.49 -12.11
N PRO A 58 13.41 2.03 -11.51
CA PRO A 58 13.29 2.91 -10.35
C PRO A 58 12.36 4.09 -10.65
N PHE A 59 11.54 4.48 -9.67
CA PHE A 59 10.76 5.72 -9.76
C PHE A 59 11.69 6.92 -9.89
N GLU A 60 11.33 7.89 -10.73
CA GLU A 60 12.11 9.13 -10.88
C GLU A 60 11.89 10.09 -9.70
N GLU A 61 10.77 9.93 -8.99
CA GLU A 61 10.36 10.73 -7.86
C GLU A 61 11.06 10.32 -6.56
N GLU A 62 11.43 11.33 -5.74
CA GLU A 62 11.83 11.10 -4.36
C GLU A 62 10.57 10.80 -3.52
N ILE A 63 10.38 9.52 -3.18
CA ILE A 63 9.25 9.06 -2.37
C ILE A 63 9.67 8.78 -0.92
N LEU A 64 8.83 9.15 0.03
CA LEU A 64 8.93 8.76 1.42
C LEU A 64 7.83 7.76 1.75
N MET A 65 8.21 6.58 2.23
CA MET A 65 7.27 5.57 2.70
C MET A 65 7.50 5.30 4.18
N TRP A 66 6.42 5.31 4.98
CA TRP A 66 6.44 4.91 6.38
C TRP A 66 5.12 4.23 6.70
N TRP A 67 5.18 3.03 7.29
CA TRP A 67 4.02 2.16 7.46
C TRP A 67 3.27 1.99 6.12
N ASN A 68 1.96 2.26 6.08
CA ASN A 68 1.13 2.20 4.87
C ASN A 68 0.96 3.56 4.18
N PHE A 69 1.77 4.57 4.52
CA PHE A 69 1.72 5.89 3.89
C PHE A 69 2.87 6.09 2.92
N VAL A 70 2.54 6.53 1.70
CA VAL A 70 3.48 7.00 0.68
C VAL A 70 3.24 8.49 0.46
N ALA A 71 4.29 9.29 0.55
CA ALA A 71 4.23 10.75 0.50
C ALA A 71 5.49 11.34 -0.12
N ARG A 72 5.50 12.66 -0.37
CA ARG A 72 6.69 13.39 -0.84
C ARG A 72 7.60 13.87 0.28
N ASP A 73 7.04 14.10 1.46
CA ASP A 73 7.80 14.58 2.62
C ASP A 73 7.22 14.15 3.97
N PHE A 74 7.96 14.44 5.05
CA PHE A 74 7.58 14.04 6.40
C PHE A 74 6.36 14.80 6.95
N SER A 75 6.06 15.99 6.44
CA SER A 75 4.86 16.75 6.83
C SER A 75 3.59 16.07 6.34
N GLU A 76 3.61 15.54 5.13
CA GLU A 76 2.52 14.76 4.54
C GLU A 76 2.29 13.44 5.30
N ILE A 77 3.37 12.75 5.73
CA ILE A 77 3.26 11.56 6.60
C ILE A 77 2.60 11.90 7.94
N LYS A 78 3.03 13.00 8.58
CA LYS A 78 2.42 13.48 9.83
C LYS A 78 0.94 13.78 9.66
N GLN A 79 0.57 14.47 8.58
CA GLN A 79 -0.82 14.79 8.29
C GLN A 79 -1.67 13.54 8.04
N ALA A 80 -1.18 12.61 7.23
CA ALA A 80 -1.87 11.34 6.94
C ALA A 80 -2.06 10.52 8.22
N ARG A 81 -1.05 10.44 9.09
CA ARG A 81 -1.17 9.77 10.39
C ARG A 81 -2.21 10.46 11.28
N THR A 82 -2.18 11.79 11.39
CA THR A 82 -3.18 12.53 12.18
C THR A 82 -4.59 12.25 11.70
N GLN A 83 -4.81 12.25 10.38
CA GLN A 83 -6.11 11.95 9.78
C GLN A 83 -6.54 10.49 10.01
N TRP A 84 -5.60 9.53 9.91
CA TRP A 84 -5.87 8.12 10.21
C TRP A 84 -6.20 7.90 11.69
N GLN A 85 -5.50 8.58 12.60
CA GLN A 85 -5.82 8.53 14.03
C GLN A 85 -7.16 9.21 14.35
N ALA A 86 -7.52 10.28 13.64
CA ALA A 86 -8.81 10.94 13.79
C ALA A 86 -9.98 10.05 13.36
N GLN A 87 -9.74 9.05 12.49
CA GLN A 87 -10.76 8.06 12.12
C GLN A 87 -11.28 7.24 13.30
N ALA A 88 -10.50 7.12 14.38
CA ALA A 88 -10.97 6.54 15.65
C ALA A 88 -12.24 7.23 16.19
N GLY A 89 -12.51 8.47 15.78
CA GLY A 89 -13.68 9.28 16.17
C GLY A 89 -14.84 9.29 15.15
N GLY A 90 -14.73 8.60 14.01
CA GLY A 90 -15.78 8.58 12.99
C GLY A 90 -15.69 9.65 11.90
N ASP A 91 -14.74 10.60 12.02
CA ASP A 91 -14.57 11.74 11.08
C ASP A 91 -13.68 11.41 9.85
N GLY A 92 -13.33 10.15 9.64
CA GLY A 92 -12.31 9.69 8.70
C GLY A 92 -12.78 9.50 7.24
N GLU A 93 -13.49 10.47 6.65
CA GLU A 93 -14.04 10.36 5.29
C GLU A 93 -12.96 10.00 4.24
N ARG A 94 -11.74 10.54 4.41
CA ARG A 94 -10.61 10.29 3.50
C ARG A 94 -10.29 8.81 3.31
N PHE A 95 -10.32 8.03 4.38
CA PHE A 95 -9.88 6.64 4.38
C PHE A 95 -11.05 5.65 4.45
N GLY A 96 -12.28 6.13 4.71
CA GLY A 96 -13.48 5.29 4.74
C GLY A 96 -13.48 4.22 5.85
N GLN A 97 -14.63 3.65 6.18
CA GLN A 97 -14.71 2.62 7.21
C GLN A 97 -14.59 1.21 6.61
N VAL A 98 -13.99 0.29 7.38
CA VAL A 98 -13.92 -1.13 7.05
C VAL A 98 -14.86 -1.88 7.97
N ASP A 99 -16.02 -2.25 7.45
CA ASP A 99 -16.98 -3.07 8.18
C ASP A 99 -16.45 -4.50 8.35
N GLY A 100 -16.68 -5.07 9.53
CA GLY A 100 -16.35 -6.46 9.79
C GLY A 100 -14.86 -6.79 9.93
N TYR A 101 -14.00 -5.78 10.16
CA TYR A 101 -12.60 -6.03 10.53
C TYR A 101 -12.50 -6.95 11.76
N VAL A 102 -12.05 -8.19 11.54
CA VAL A 102 -11.82 -9.15 12.63
C VAL A 102 -10.37 -9.04 13.06
N GLY A 103 -10.13 -8.19 14.06
CA GLY A 103 -8.84 -8.19 14.73
C GLY A 103 -8.67 -9.43 15.62
N HIS A 104 -7.44 -9.76 15.97
CA HIS A 104 -7.14 -10.91 16.84
C HIS A 104 -7.46 -10.64 18.34
N GLY A 105 -8.48 -9.80 18.64
CA GLY A 105 -8.97 -9.48 19.99
C GLY A 105 -10.49 -9.52 20.16
N GLY A 106 -11.20 -10.35 19.37
CA GLY A 106 -12.64 -10.61 19.49
C GLY A 106 -13.47 -10.06 18.33
N PRO A 107 -14.79 -10.35 18.25
CA PRO A 107 -15.60 -9.96 17.10
C PRO A 107 -15.54 -8.45 16.84
N GLY A 108 -14.94 -8.07 15.72
CA GLY A 108 -14.82 -6.68 15.31
C GLY A 108 -13.69 -5.87 15.95
N LYS A 109 -12.79 -6.46 16.76
CA LYS A 109 -11.77 -5.75 17.56
C LYS A 109 -10.36 -6.35 17.45
N ASN A 110 -9.32 -5.52 17.45
CA ASN A 110 -7.92 -5.90 17.54
C ASN A 110 -7.53 -6.33 18.99
N PRO A 111 -6.32 -6.87 19.22
CA PRO A 111 -5.87 -7.33 20.55
C PRO A 111 -6.01 -6.30 21.68
N ASP A 112 -6.00 -5.01 21.36
CA ASP A 112 -6.13 -3.89 22.29
C ASP A 112 -7.59 -3.38 22.42
N GLY A 113 -8.56 -4.09 21.85
CA GLY A 113 -9.99 -3.77 21.94
C GLY A 113 -10.47 -2.68 20.97
N MET A 114 -9.68 -2.30 19.96
CA MET A 114 -10.05 -1.28 18.97
C MET A 114 -10.65 -1.89 17.72
N SER A 115 -11.64 -1.24 17.09
CA SER A 115 -12.30 -1.73 15.87
C SER A 115 -11.53 -1.45 14.57
N TRP A 116 -10.27 -1.04 14.69
CA TRP A 116 -9.40 -0.64 13.59
C TRP A 116 -7.94 -0.82 14.04
N LEU A 117 -6.98 -0.68 13.13
CA LEU A 117 -5.55 -0.82 13.42
C LEU A 117 -4.89 0.56 13.56
N PRO A 118 -4.44 0.99 14.76
CA PRO A 118 -3.76 2.27 14.93
C PRO A 118 -2.44 2.29 14.16
N ALA A 119 -2.09 3.47 13.61
CA ALA A 119 -0.75 3.64 13.05
C ALA A 119 0.28 3.69 14.19
N PRO A 120 1.49 3.14 14.01
CA PRO A 120 2.56 3.23 15.00
C PRO A 120 2.87 4.68 15.40
N GLU A 121 3.55 4.87 16.54
CA GLU A 121 4.13 6.18 16.86
C GLU A 121 5.17 6.57 15.81
N LEU A 122 5.22 7.87 15.51
CA LEU A 122 6.26 8.38 14.61
C LEU A 122 7.61 8.32 15.32
N PRO A 123 8.70 8.05 14.58
CA PRO A 123 10.03 8.10 15.15
C PRO A 123 10.36 9.53 15.62
N ASN A 124 11.20 9.63 16.65
CA ASN A 124 11.77 10.89 17.13
C ASN A 124 12.87 11.44 16.19
N ALA A 125 12.67 11.31 14.89
CA ALA A 125 13.58 11.77 13.85
C ALA A 125 12.79 12.18 12.60
N THR A 126 13.32 13.15 11.84
CA THR A 126 12.77 13.53 10.55
C THR A 126 13.11 12.48 9.50
N LEU A 127 12.08 11.83 8.96
CA LEU A 127 12.23 10.89 7.85
C LEU A 127 12.58 11.64 6.55
N LYS A 128 13.45 11.04 5.73
CA LYS A 128 13.89 11.59 4.45
C LYS A 128 13.41 10.72 3.29
N PRO A 129 12.98 11.29 2.16
CA PRO A 129 12.66 10.54 0.96
C PRO A 129 13.81 9.65 0.51
N ARG A 130 13.47 8.50 -0.07
CA ARG A 130 14.43 7.63 -0.72
C ARG A 130 14.92 8.34 -1.99
N ARG A 131 16.24 8.51 -2.09
CA ARG A 131 16.91 8.98 -3.31
C ARG A 131 17.41 7.81 -4.11
N ASN A 132 17.25 7.88 -5.42
CA ASN A 132 17.93 6.94 -6.30
C ASN A 132 19.45 7.18 -6.21
N PRO A 133 20.26 6.11 -6.10
CA PRO A 133 21.68 6.25 -6.28
C PRO A 133 21.97 6.78 -7.70
N GLY A 134 23.11 7.45 -7.88
CA GLY A 134 23.57 7.84 -9.20
C GLY A 134 23.67 6.62 -10.14
N PRO A 135 23.54 6.82 -11.47
CA PRO A 135 23.57 5.71 -12.42
C PRO A 135 24.90 4.94 -12.29
N ILE A 136 24.81 3.64 -12.05
CA ILE A 136 25.96 2.74 -12.06
C ILE A 136 26.07 2.16 -13.46
N ALA A 137 27.12 2.48 -14.20
CA ALA A 137 27.41 1.83 -15.46
C ALA A 137 27.64 0.33 -15.21
N ARG A 138 26.73 -0.52 -15.69
CA ARG A 138 26.98 -1.96 -15.75
C ARG A 138 27.78 -2.24 -17.02
N ALA A 139 28.89 -2.97 -16.90
CA ALA A 139 29.64 -3.43 -18.05
C ALA A 139 28.70 -4.24 -18.95
N ALA A 140 28.70 -3.94 -20.26
CA ALA A 140 27.98 -4.76 -21.23
C ALA A 140 28.55 -6.17 -21.19
N ILE A 141 27.68 -7.17 -20.99
CA ILE A 141 27.99 -8.59 -21.14
C ILE A 141 27.76 -8.94 -22.60
#